data_AF-A0A953MTR1-F1
#
_entry.id   AF-A0A953MTR1-F1
#
_cell.length_a   1.000
_cell.length_b   1.000
_cell.length_c   1.000
_cell.angle_alpha   90.00
_cell.angle_beta   90.00
_cell.angle_gamma   90.00
#
_symmetry.space_group_name_H-M   'P 1'
#
loop_
_entity.id
_entity.type
_entity.pdbx_description
1 polymer ?
#
loop_
_entity_poly.entity_id
_entity_poly.type
_entity_poly.pdbx_seq_one_letter_code
_entity_poly.pdbx_strand_id
1 'polypeptide(L)'
;MKKIALSVIALAIAGSMMAQENRFSLGAELGFPMGDFGDGVGIGIGGTLGFELPVGDNLGLMAQAGYMSFAGKDVSVTVLGVTATSKTDATGIIPIQVGAKYYVTDNQEGFYAGLLTGVHMTSVKVPEYNLTTGASTGTKTETNSNFSLAPLVGYIIGENIDIALRYQMIFAKQETAVVSGLSVTTESKTVTNSYLGLRLAYMFGGR
;
A
#
# COMPACT_ATOMS: atom_id res chain seq x y z
N MET A 1 -25.11 -25.48 -1.51
CA MET A 1 -23.74 -26.03 -1.41
C MET A 1 -22.65 -24.98 -1.11
N LYS A 2 -22.85 -23.69 -1.44
CA LYS A 2 -21.84 -22.62 -1.17
C LYS A 2 -21.63 -22.26 0.33
N LYS A 3 -22.59 -22.56 1.20
CA LYS A 3 -22.52 -22.27 2.64
C LYS A 3 -21.75 -23.32 3.45
N ILE A 4 -21.66 -24.55 2.93
CA ILE A 4 -20.98 -25.68 3.60
C ILE A 4 -19.47 -25.57 3.39
N ALA A 5 -19.02 -25.08 2.22
CA ALA A 5 -17.60 -24.82 1.98
C ALA A 5 -17.03 -23.75 2.95
N LEU A 6 -17.82 -22.71 3.26
CA LEU A 6 -17.41 -21.64 4.16
C LEU A 6 -17.34 -22.10 5.63
N SER A 7 -18.25 -23.00 6.05
CA SER A 7 -18.22 -23.58 7.40
C SER A 7 -17.10 -24.61 7.57
N VAL A 8 -16.73 -25.34 6.52
CA VAL A 8 -15.59 -26.30 6.57
C VAL A 8 -14.26 -25.56 6.65
N ILE A 9 -14.11 -24.43 5.96
CA ILE A 9 -12.94 -23.54 6.13
C ILE A 9 -12.91 -22.96 7.55
N ALA A 10 -14.05 -22.53 8.10
CA ALA A 10 -14.12 -22.03 9.47
C ALA A 10 -13.81 -23.11 10.54
N LEU A 11 -14.23 -24.36 10.31
CA LEU A 11 -13.93 -25.47 11.23
C LEU A 11 -12.48 -25.97 11.12
N ALA A 12 -11.86 -25.90 9.94
CA ALA A 12 -10.45 -26.27 9.77
C ALA A 12 -9.50 -25.30 10.47
N ILE A 13 -9.89 -24.02 10.60
CA ILE A 13 -9.11 -23.01 11.33
C ILE A 13 -9.19 -23.26 12.85
N ALA A 14 -10.32 -23.77 13.38
CA ALA A 14 -10.52 -23.94 14.82
C ALA A 14 -9.73 -25.12 15.43
N GLY A 15 -9.38 -26.15 14.64
CA GLY A 15 -8.78 -27.40 15.14
C GLY A 15 -7.28 -27.33 15.47
N SER A 16 -6.57 -26.32 14.97
CA SER A 16 -5.11 -26.16 15.16
C SER A 16 -4.72 -24.90 15.95
N MET A 17 -5.69 -24.16 16.49
CA MET A 17 -5.48 -22.90 17.23
C MET A 17 -4.95 -23.05 18.67
N MET A 18 -4.57 -24.27 19.07
CA MET A 18 -4.25 -24.60 20.47
C MET A 18 -2.74 -24.76 20.66
N ALA A 19 -1.93 -23.75 20.29
CA ALA A 19 -0.52 -23.61 20.73
C ALA A 19 0.15 -22.31 20.24
N GLN A 20 -0.24 -21.77 19.09
CA GLN A 20 0.50 -20.67 18.46
C GLN A 20 -0.14 -19.31 18.80
N GLU A 21 0.64 -18.41 19.39
CA GLU A 21 0.15 -17.08 19.78
C GLU A 21 -0.03 -16.16 18.57
N ASN A 22 -1.12 -15.39 18.59
CA ASN A 22 -1.32 -14.32 17.62
C ASN A 22 -0.31 -13.20 17.87
N ARG A 23 0.22 -12.61 16.80
CA ARG A 23 1.25 -11.59 16.92
C ARG A 23 0.80 -10.25 16.38
N PHE A 24 1.02 -9.22 17.18
CA PHE A 24 0.89 -7.83 16.74
C PHE A 24 2.25 -7.32 16.33
N SER A 25 2.34 -6.39 15.39
CA SER A 25 3.61 -5.76 15.05
C SER A 25 3.46 -4.28 14.78
N LEU A 26 4.52 -3.54 15.08
CA LEU A 26 4.68 -2.13 14.73
C LEU A 26 5.93 -2.00 13.87
N GLY A 27 5.77 -1.50 12.66
CA GLY A 27 6.82 -1.38 11.65
C GLY A 27 7.08 0.05 11.24
N ALA A 28 8.35 0.35 10.98
CA ALA A 28 8.79 1.50 10.20
C ALA A 28 9.06 1.05 8.76
N GLU A 29 8.74 1.92 7.80
CA GLU A 29 8.80 1.58 6.38
C GLU A 29 9.51 2.63 5.54
N LEU A 30 10.28 2.14 4.57
CA LEU A 30 10.83 2.91 3.46
C LEU A 30 10.21 2.41 2.17
N GLY A 31 9.76 3.33 1.32
CA GLY A 31 9.22 3.04 -0.01
C GLY A 31 10.10 3.68 -1.07
N PHE A 32 10.54 2.90 -2.04
CA PHE A 32 11.29 3.37 -3.20
C PHE A 32 10.38 3.29 -4.42
N PRO A 33 9.77 4.41 -4.87
CA PRO A 33 8.92 4.45 -6.06
C PRO A 33 9.61 3.90 -7.32
N MET A 34 8.89 3.11 -8.11
CA MET A 34 9.38 2.42 -9.31
C MET A 34 8.50 2.76 -10.53
N GLY A 35 9.10 2.71 -11.72
CA GLY A 35 8.43 3.06 -12.97
C GLY A 35 7.89 4.50 -12.95
N ASP A 36 6.76 4.72 -13.62
CA ASP A 36 6.12 6.05 -13.75
C ASP A 36 5.79 6.69 -12.39
N PHE A 37 5.53 5.89 -11.34
CA PHE A 37 5.32 6.42 -10.00
C PHE A 37 6.58 7.11 -9.45
N GLY A 38 7.76 6.57 -9.78
CA GLY A 38 9.03 7.15 -9.42
C GLY A 38 9.38 8.43 -10.17
N ASP A 39 8.70 8.76 -11.26
CA ASP A 39 8.89 10.06 -11.92
C ASP A 39 8.11 11.17 -11.19
N GLY A 40 6.95 10.84 -10.63
CA GLY A 40 6.08 11.78 -9.93
C GLY A 40 6.44 12.02 -8.46
N VAL A 41 6.99 11.02 -7.76
CA VAL A 41 7.30 11.12 -6.33
C VAL A 41 8.69 10.59 -5.99
N GLY A 42 9.24 11.09 -4.89
CA GLY A 42 10.51 10.66 -4.29
C GLY A 42 10.31 9.58 -3.24
N ILE A 43 11.38 9.27 -2.51
CA ILE A 43 11.39 8.23 -1.46
C ILE A 43 10.24 8.46 -0.47
N GLY A 44 9.56 7.37 -0.12
CA GLY A 44 8.52 7.32 0.89
C GLY A 44 9.02 6.83 2.23
N ILE A 45 8.43 7.37 3.28
CA ILE A 45 8.62 6.90 4.66
C ILE A 45 7.26 6.69 5.31
N GLY A 46 7.17 5.73 6.22
CA GLY A 46 5.89 5.43 6.85
C GLY A 46 5.99 4.53 8.05
N GLY A 47 4.82 4.22 8.60
CA GLY A 47 4.65 3.30 9.70
C GLY A 47 3.46 2.40 9.46
N THR A 48 3.56 1.15 9.91
CA THR A 48 2.49 0.15 9.77
C THR A 48 2.26 -0.64 11.04
N LEU A 49 1.00 -0.94 11.29
CA LEU A 49 0.54 -1.93 12.24
C LEU A 49 0.28 -3.23 11.49
N GLY A 50 0.68 -4.33 12.10
CA GLY A 50 0.44 -5.68 11.59
C GLY A 50 -0.23 -6.56 12.63
N PHE A 51 -1.04 -7.50 12.17
CA PHE A 51 -1.58 -8.60 12.95
C PHE A 51 -1.36 -9.89 12.19
N GLU A 52 -0.93 -10.94 12.87
CA GLU A 52 -0.68 -12.25 12.29
C GLU A 52 -1.35 -13.35 13.11
N LEU A 53 -2.18 -14.14 12.43
CA LEU A 53 -2.84 -15.34 12.93
C LEU A 53 -2.11 -16.55 12.33
N PRO A 54 -1.37 -17.33 13.13
CA PRO A 54 -0.68 -18.50 12.65
C PRO A 54 -1.68 -19.67 12.44
N VAL A 55 -1.48 -20.42 11.35
CA VAL A 55 -2.36 -21.50 10.87
C VAL A 55 -1.51 -22.72 10.51
N GLY A 56 -1.43 -23.68 11.41
CA GLY A 56 -0.60 -24.86 11.24
C GLY A 56 0.89 -24.54 11.31
N ASP A 57 1.73 -25.43 10.79
CA ASP A 57 3.15 -25.39 11.11
C ASP A 57 3.93 -24.29 10.36
N ASN A 58 3.48 -23.88 9.18
CA ASN A 58 4.27 -23.04 8.27
C ASN A 58 3.49 -21.88 7.64
N LEU A 59 2.23 -21.64 7.99
CA LEU A 59 1.40 -20.64 7.31
C LEU A 59 0.85 -19.60 8.31
N GLY A 60 1.06 -18.32 8.06
CA GLY A 60 0.48 -17.22 8.84
C GLY A 60 -0.46 -16.39 8.00
N LEU A 61 -1.70 -16.17 8.45
CA LEU A 61 -2.60 -15.17 7.87
C LEU A 61 -2.24 -13.81 8.46
N MET A 62 -2.06 -12.79 7.62
CA MET A 62 -1.65 -11.47 8.07
C MET A 62 -2.63 -10.37 7.64
N ALA A 63 -2.76 -9.36 8.47
CA ALA A 63 -3.41 -8.10 8.17
C ALA A 63 -2.45 -6.95 8.47
N GLN A 64 -2.47 -5.91 7.64
CA GLN A 64 -1.60 -4.74 7.77
C GLN A 64 -2.37 -3.47 7.48
N ALA A 65 -2.17 -2.44 8.29
CA ALA A 65 -2.66 -1.10 8.04
C ALA A 65 -1.60 -0.07 8.39
N GLY A 66 -1.58 1.08 7.72
CA GLY A 66 -0.65 2.13 8.12
C GLY A 66 -0.72 3.39 7.29
N TYR A 67 0.38 4.12 7.24
CA TYR A 67 0.50 5.38 6.53
C TYR A 67 1.88 5.52 5.92
N MET A 68 1.93 5.89 4.64
CA MET A 68 3.13 6.19 3.86
C MET A 68 3.05 7.63 3.36
N SER A 69 4.15 8.36 3.46
CA SER A 69 4.32 9.69 2.90
C SER A 69 5.47 9.68 1.91
N PHE A 70 5.19 9.93 0.63
CA PHE A 70 6.18 10.00 -0.43
C PHE A 70 6.59 11.45 -0.67
N ALA A 71 7.90 11.73 -0.63
CA ALA A 71 8.42 13.08 -0.83
C ALA A 71 8.02 13.61 -2.22
N GLY A 72 7.67 14.90 -2.30
CA GLY A 72 7.47 15.56 -3.59
C GLY A 72 8.79 15.74 -4.34
N LYS A 73 8.70 15.80 -5.67
CA LYS A 73 9.82 16.00 -6.59
C LYS A 73 9.82 17.41 -7.17
N ASP A 74 10.99 17.85 -7.60
CA ASP A 74 11.14 19.11 -8.32
C ASP A 74 10.64 18.93 -9.76
N VAL A 75 9.61 19.69 -10.13
CA VAL A 75 9.08 19.75 -11.50
C VAL A 75 9.60 21.03 -12.14
N SER A 76 10.33 20.89 -13.24
CA SER A 76 10.84 22.02 -14.00
C SER A 76 10.08 22.16 -15.31
N VAL A 77 9.45 23.32 -15.52
CA VAL A 77 8.77 23.66 -16.77
C VAL A 77 9.58 24.72 -17.48
N THR A 78 9.97 24.45 -18.73
CA THR A 78 10.66 25.42 -19.57
C THR A 78 9.69 25.99 -20.59
N VAL A 79 9.46 27.31 -20.54
CA VAL A 79 8.62 28.03 -21.49
C VAL A 79 9.44 29.16 -22.09
N LEU A 80 9.54 29.20 -23.43
CA LEU A 80 10.27 30.24 -24.17
C LEU A 80 11.74 30.42 -23.70
N GLY A 81 12.41 29.32 -23.32
CA GLY A 81 13.81 29.33 -22.86
C GLY A 81 14.01 29.72 -21.40
N VAL A 82 12.93 29.96 -20.65
CA VAL A 82 12.97 30.22 -19.20
C VAL A 82 12.50 28.98 -18.46
N THR A 83 13.35 28.42 -17.60
CA THR A 83 13.02 27.28 -16.75
C THR A 83 12.50 27.77 -15.39
N ALA A 84 11.27 27.41 -15.04
CA ALA A 84 10.71 27.59 -13.71
C ALA A 84 10.66 26.22 -13.01
N THR A 85 11.25 26.12 -11.82
CA THR A 85 11.23 24.90 -10.99
C THR A 85 10.27 25.09 -9.83
N SER A 86 9.35 24.16 -9.63
CA SER A 86 8.43 24.12 -8.49
C SER A 86 8.47 22.73 -7.85
N LYS A 87 8.59 22.68 -6.53
CA LYS A 87 8.58 21.43 -5.78
C LYS A 87 7.14 21.01 -5.50
N THR A 88 6.79 19.77 -5.82
CA THR A 88 5.47 19.24 -5.51
C THR A 88 5.34 18.92 -4.02
N ASP A 89 4.11 18.90 -3.52
CA ASP A 89 3.82 18.48 -2.14
C ASP A 89 4.03 16.96 -1.97
N ALA A 90 4.29 16.55 -0.73
CA ALA A 90 4.37 15.14 -0.39
C ALA A 90 3.00 14.44 -0.58
N THR A 91 3.03 13.20 -1.08
CA THR A 91 1.83 12.40 -1.33
C THR A 91 1.63 11.39 -0.20
N GLY A 92 0.52 11.51 0.53
CA GLY A 92 0.12 10.59 1.60
C GLY A 92 -0.71 9.41 1.09
N ILE A 93 -0.42 8.21 1.56
CA ILE A 93 -1.14 6.98 1.21
C ILE A 93 -1.41 6.15 2.46
N ILE A 94 -2.65 5.70 2.64
CA ILE A 94 -3.08 4.82 3.73
C ILE A 94 -3.31 3.42 3.15
N PRO A 95 -2.37 2.47 3.31
CA PRO A 95 -2.60 1.07 2.99
C PRO A 95 -3.46 0.36 4.03
N ILE A 96 -4.42 -0.44 3.58
CA ILE A 96 -5.13 -1.46 4.38
C ILE A 96 -5.12 -2.76 3.57
N GLN A 97 -4.43 -3.77 4.08
CA GLN A 97 -4.09 -4.99 3.36
C GLN A 97 -4.28 -6.24 4.23
N VAL A 98 -4.54 -7.35 3.56
CA VAL A 98 -4.58 -8.69 4.13
C VAL A 98 -3.78 -9.63 3.24
N GLY A 99 -3.32 -10.74 3.80
CA GLY A 99 -2.41 -11.60 3.09
C GLY A 99 -2.07 -12.87 3.84
N ALA A 100 -1.06 -13.56 3.34
CA ALA A 100 -0.49 -14.72 4.00
C ALA A 100 1.03 -14.74 3.86
N LYS A 101 1.68 -15.35 4.85
CA LYS A 101 3.09 -15.69 4.87
C LYS A 101 3.24 -17.20 4.93
N TYR A 102 4.18 -17.73 4.18
CA TYR A 102 4.61 -19.11 4.25
C TYR A 102 6.05 -19.15 4.75
N TYR A 103 6.25 -19.78 5.91
CA TYR A 103 7.53 -19.94 6.60
C TYR A 103 8.24 -21.19 6.09
N VAL A 104 9.54 -21.06 5.80
CA VAL A 104 10.37 -22.19 5.38
C VAL A 104 10.67 -23.12 6.57
N THR A 105 10.68 -22.56 7.77
CA THR A 105 10.81 -23.24 9.05
C THR A 105 9.47 -23.23 9.79
N ASP A 106 9.49 -23.27 11.12
CA ASP A 106 8.29 -23.13 11.94
C ASP A 106 7.62 -21.76 11.75
N ASN A 107 6.32 -21.72 12.03
CA ASN A 107 5.49 -20.52 11.95
C ASN A 107 6.12 -19.37 12.76
N GLN A 108 6.07 -18.17 12.20
CA GLN A 108 6.57 -16.95 12.84
C GLN A 108 8.07 -17.01 13.21
N GLU A 109 8.86 -17.80 12.47
CA GLU A 109 10.30 -17.90 12.62
C GLU A 109 11.03 -17.92 11.27
N GLY A 110 12.22 -17.32 11.25
CA GLY A 110 13.14 -17.46 10.14
C GLY A 110 12.63 -16.83 8.83
N PHE A 111 12.99 -17.45 7.71
CA PHE A 111 12.67 -16.94 6.39
C PHE A 111 11.22 -17.24 6.00
N TYR A 112 10.57 -16.28 5.35
CA TYR A 112 9.25 -16.47 4.79
C TYR A 112 9.09 -15.77 3.43
N ALA A 113 8.17 -16.30 2.64
CA ALA A 113 7.62 -15.64 1.45
C ALA A 113 6.15 -15.36 1.69
N GLY A 114 5.60 -14.31 1.10
CA GLY A 114 4.22 -13.93 1.34
C GLY A 114 3.61 -13.13 0.20
N LEU A 115 2.32 -12.87 0.37
CA LEU A 115 1.53 -12.08 -0.54
C LEU A 115 0.57 -11.21 0.27
N LEU A 116 0.55 -9.92 -0.03
CA LEU A 116 -0.41 -8.97 0.47
C LEU A 116 -1.32 -8.51 -0.66
N THR A 117 -2.59 -8.27 -0.34
CA THR A 117 -3.56 -7.66 -1.24
C THR A 117 -4.46 -6.74 -0.44
N GLY A 118 -4.97 -5.67 -1.05
CA GLY A 118 -5.85 -4.76 -0.34
C GLY A 118 -6.06 -3.45 -1.05
N VAL A 119 -6.38 -2.42 -0.27
CA VAL A 119 -6.68 -1.09 -0.76
C VAL A 119 -5.64 -0.08 -0.30
N HIS A 120 -5.28 0.84 -1.18
CA HIS A 120 -4.49 2.02 -0.87
C HIS A 120 -5.37 3.25 -1.08
N MET A 121 -5.57 4.00 -0.01
CA MET A 121 -6.33 5.25 -0.02
C MET A 121 -5.37 6.42 -0.16
N THR A 122 -5.57 7.27 -1.16
CA THR A 122 -4.78 8.48 -1.40
C THR A 122 -5.68 9.69 -1.25
N SER A 123 -5.25 10.67 -0.45
CA SER A 123 -5.95 11.95 -0.30
C SER A 123 -5.27 13.03 -1.13
N VAL A 124 -6.01 13.65 -2.03
CA VAL A 124 -5.52 14.75 -2.88
C VAL A 124 -6.30 16.02 -2.55
N LYS A 125 -5.60 17.12 -2.29
CA LYS A 125 -6.18 18.44 -2.06
C LYS A 125 -6.32 19.15 -3.41
N VAL A 126 -7.54 19.41 -3.85
CA VAL A 126 -7.85 20.13 -5.10
C VAL A 126 -8.28 21.56 -4.76
N PRO A 127 -7.59 22.59 -5.26
CA PRO A 127 -8.02 23.98 -5.07
C PRO A 127 -9.32 24.25 -5.83
N GLU A 128 -10.30 24.81 -5.14
CA GLU A 128 -11.59 25.17 -5.71
C GLU A 128 -11.56 26.63 -6.16
N TYR A 129 -11.83 26.89 -7.44
CA TYR A 129 -11.80 28.23 -8.03
C TYR A 129 -13.22 28.80 -8.22
N ASN A 130 -13.42 30.07 -7.87
CA ASN A 130 -14.63 30.80 -8.21
C ASN A 130 -14.58 31.25 -9.68
N LEU A 131 -15.44 30.69 -10.53
CA LEU A 131 -15.46 30.99 -11.98
C LEU A 131 -15.75 32.48 -12.30
N THR A 132 -16.38 33.22 -11.38
CA THR A 132 -16.76 34.62 -11.58
C THR A 132 -15.66 35.62 -11.20
N THR A 133 -14.74 35.24 -10.31
CA THR A 133 -13.69 36.14 -9.77
C THR A 133 -12.27 35.65 -10.00
N GLY A 134 -12.09 34.40 -10.46
CA GLY A 134 -10.78 33.77 -10.61
C GLY A 134 -10.08 33.46 -9.27
N ALA A 135 -10.71 33.73 -8.14
CA ALA A 135 -10.12 33.55 -6.81
C ALA A 135 -10.32 32.11 -6.29
N SER A 136 -9.26 31.53 -5.71
CA SER A 136 -9.33 30.26 -4.97
C SER A 136 -10.19 30.44 -3.72
N THR A 137 -11.27 29.67 -3.61
CA THR A 137 -12.32 29.79 -2.58
C THR A 137 -12.22 28.71 -1.50
N GLY A 138 -11.36 27.71 -1.70
CA GLY A 138 -11.17 26.62 -0.74
C GLY A 138 -10.36 25.46 -1.30
N THR A 139 -10.31 24.36 -0.56
CA THR A 139 -9.65 23.12 -0.98
C THR A 139 -10.58 21.94 -0.73
N LYS A 140 -10.91 21.19 -1.79
CA LYS A 140 -11.67 19.94 -1.69
C LYS A 140 -10.70 18.77 -1.54
N THR A 141 -11.00 17.83 -0.64
CA THR A 141 -10.20 16.60 -0.50
C THR A 141 -10.89 15.48 -1.25
N GLU A 142 -10.30 15.06 -2.36
CA GLU A 142 -10.71 13.87 -3.10
C GLU A 142 -9.97 12.66 -2.53
N THR A 143 -10.70 11.61 -2.17
CA THR A 143 -10.12 10.36 -1.68
C THR A 143 -10.28 9.28 -2.74
N ASN A 144 -9.15 8.79 -3.25
CA ASN A 144 -9.14 7.67 -4.19
C ASN A 144 -8.75 6.38 -3.50
N SER A 145 -9.56 5.34 -3.70
CA SER A 145 -9.32 3.99 -3.17
C SER A 145 -8.92 3.06 -4.30
N ASN A 146 -7.68 2.58 -4.28
CA ASN A 146 -7.11 1.78 -5.35
C ASN A 146 -6.77 0.37 -4.86
N PHE A 147 -7.10 -0.64 -5.67
CA PHE A 147 -6.72 -2.02 -5.38
C PHE A 147 -5.21 -2.19 -5.48
N SER A 148 -4.65 -3.14 -4.74
CA SER A 148 -3.22 -3.32 -4.63
C SER A 148 -2.83 -4.78 -4.35
N LEU A 149 -1.67 -5.18 -4.85
CA LEU A 149 -1.09 -6.52 -4.68
C LEU A 149 0.41 -6.36 -4.40
N ALA A 150 0.96 -7.15 -3.49
CA ALA A 150 2.37 -7.10 -3.15
C ALA A 150 2.92 -8.47 -2.78
N PRO A 151 3.67 -9.14 -3.67
CA PRO A 151 4.54 -10.23 -3.25
C PRO A 151 5.62 -9.67 -2.31
N LEU A 152 6.00 -10.45 -1.31
CA LEU A 152 6.99 -10.08 -0.32
C LEU A 152 7.80 -11.28 0.15
N VAL A 153 8.98 -10.98 0.67
CA VAL A 153 9.85 -11.94 1.37
C VAL A 153 10.35 -11.26 2.63
N GLY A 154 10.65 -12.04 3.65
CA GLY A 154 11.19 -11.50 4.88
C GLY A 154 11.89 -12.53 5.73
N TYR A 155 12.42 -12.04 6.85
CA TYR A 155 13.14 -12.84 7.82
C TYR A 155 12.86 -12.33 9.22
N ILE A 156 12.52 -13.25 10.13
CA ILE A 156 12.35 -12.96 11.55
C ILE A 156 13.67 -13.26 12.27
N ILE A 157 14.26 -12.23 12.87
CA ILE A 157 15.50 -12.27 13.64
C ILE A 157 15.17 -12.42 15.12
N GLY A 158 15.64 -13.52 15.71
CA GLY A 158 15.27 -13.89 17.08
C GLY A 158 13.77 -14.13 17.16
N GLU A 159 13.14 -13.60 18.21
CA GLU A 159 11.71 -13.78 18.39
C GLU A 159 10.91 -12.58 17.86
N ASN A 160 11.41 -11.35 17.94
CA ASN A 160 10.56 -10.15 17.81
C ASN A 160 10.88 -9.23 16.63
N ILE A 161 11.99 -9.41 15.90
CA ILE A 161 12.34 -8.47 14.83
C ILE A 161 11.99 -9.07 13.48
N ASP A 162 11.13 -8.40 12.72
CA ASP A 162 10.74 -8.78 11.36
C ASP A 162 11.31 -7.79 10.35
N ILE A 163 12.08 -8.27 9.38
CA ILE A 163 12.58 -7.49 8.25
C ILE A 163 11.95 -8.04 6.98
N ALA A 164 11.23 -7.21 6.23
CA ALA A 164 10.52 -7.61 5.03
C ALA A 164 10.82 -6.69 3.85
N LEU A 165 10.98 -7.28 2.68
CA LEU A 165 11.02 -6.61 1.39
C LEU A 165 9.77 -6.96 0.61
N ARG A 166 9.06 -5.95 0.09
CA ARG A 166 7.85 -6.15 -0.73
C ARG A 166 7.91 -5.36 -2.02
N TYR A 167 7.36 -5.90 -3.09
CA TYR A 167 7.12 -5.14 -4.31
C TYR A 167 5.64 -4.75 -4.37
N GLN A 168 5.32 -3.52 -3.99
CA GLN A 168 3.94 -3.06 -3.93
C GLN A 168 3.47 -2.56 -5.30
N MET A 169 2.37 -3.11 -5.80
CA MET A 169 1.64 -2.62 -6.96
C MET A 169 0.29 -2.04 -6.51
N ILE A 170 -0.06 -0.86 -7.02
CA ILE A 170 -1.32 -0.16 -6.76
C ILE A 170 -1.95 0.15 -8.13
N PHE A 171 -3.10 -0.44 -8.38
CA PHE A 171 -3.85 -0.32 -9.62
C PHE A 171 -4.84 0.83 -9.50
N ALA A 172 -4.44 2.00 -10.02
CA ALA A 172 -5.25 3.20 -9.99
C ALA A 172 -6.00 3.40 -11.30
N LYS A 173 -7.21 3.95 -11.22
CA LYS A 173 -7.96 4.40 -12.39
C LYS A 173 -7.61 5.86 -12.69
N GLN A 174 -7.22 6.12 -13.92
CA GLN A 174 -7.01 7.46 -14.45
C GLN A 174 -8.08 7.74 -15.50
N GLU A 175 -8.89 8.77 -15.27
CA GLU A 175 -9.90 9.23 -16.22
C GLU A 175 -9.33 10.40 -17.02
N THR A 176 -9.36 10.30 -18.34
CA THR A 176 -8.93 11.35 -19.27
C THR A 176 -10.13 11.82 -20.07
N ALA A 177 -10.44 13.11 -19.98
CA ALA A 177 -11.45 13.71 -20.86
C ALA A 177 -10.82 13.94 -22.25
N VAL A 178 -11.30 13.21 -23.24
CA VAL A 178 -10.94 13.38 -24.64
C VAL A 178 -12.01 14.25 -25.30
N VAL A 179 -11.59 15.39 -25.84
CA VAL A 179 -12.48 16.28 -26.60
C VAL A 179 -12.28 15.97 -28.08
N SER A 180 -13.35 15.57 -28.76
CA SER A 180 -13.38 15.33 -30.20
C SER A 180 -14.53 16.13 -30.83
N GLY A 181 -14.20 17.18 -31.56
CA GLY A 181 -15.18 18.12 -32.09
C GLY A 181 -15.96 18.84 -30.99
N LEU A 182 -17.29 18.68 -30.97
CA LEU A 182 -18.18 19.25 -29.95
C LEU A 182 -18.49 18.27 -28.80
N SER A 183 -17.87 17.09 -28.80
CA SER A 183 -18.17 16.00 -27.86
C SER A 183 -17.02 15.80 -26.87
N VAL A 184 -17.36 15.59 -25.59
CA VAL A 184 -16.42 15.22 -24.53
C VAL A 184 -16.67 13.76 -24.17
N THR A 185 -15.67 12.90 -24.32
CA THR A 185 -15.71 11.48 -23.96
C THR A 185 -14.67 11.21 -22.87
N THR A 186 -15.07 10.53 -21.80
CA THR A 186 -14.14 10.15 -20.73
C THR A 186 -13.57 8.76 -21.02
N GLU A 187 -12.27 8.67 -21.24
CA GLU A 187 -11.56 7.39 -21.33
C GLU A 187 -10.96 7.04 -19.96
N SER A 188 -11.24 5.83 -19.48
CA SER A 188 -10.66 5.32 -18.23
C SER A 188 -9.51 4.35 -18.55
N LYS A 189 -8.29 4.71 -18.16
CA LYS A 189 -7.11 3.84 -18.24
C LYS A 189 -6.69 3.40 -16.84
N THR A 190 -6.31 2.13 -16.69
CA THR A 190 -5.67 1.67 -15.46
C THR A 190 -4.17 1.94 -15.54
N VAL A 191 -3.65 2.61 -14.52
CA VAL A 191 -2.22 2.84 -14.33
C VAL A 191 -1.76 2.07 -13.09
N THR A 192 -0.54 1.54 -13.14
CA THR A 192 0.04 0.79 -12.02
C THR A 192 1.13 1.62 -11.36
N ASN A 193 0.82 2.20 -10.21
CA ASN A 193 1.82 2.80 -9.36
C ASN A 193 2.53 1.70 -8.58
N SER A 194 3.86 1.71 -8.53
CA SER A 194 4.60 0.67 -7.83
C SER A 194 5.76 1.22 -7.00
N TYR A 195 6.09 0.55 -5.90
CA TYR A 195 7.27 0.86 -5.11
C TYR A 195 7.87 -0.40 -4.49
N LEU A 196 9.19 -0.41 -4.33
CA LEU A 196 9.88 -1.40 -3.50
C LEU A 196 9.82 -0.94 -2.04
N GLY A 197 9.19 -1.73 -1.17
CA GLY A 197 9.01 -1.42 0.24
C GLY A 197 9.97 -2.22 1.11
N LEU A 198 10.74 -1.56 1.98
CA LEU A 198 11.48 -2.17 3.06
C LEU A 198 10.75 -1.88 4.38
N ARG A 199 10.42 -2.93 5.14
CA ARG A 199 9.79 -2.83 6.44
C ARG A 199 10.70 -3.43 7.50
N LEU A 200 10.91 -2.68 8.58
CA LEU A 200 11.52 -3.16 9.82
C LEU A 200 10.47 -3.06 10.91
N ALA A 201 10.13 -4.18 11.54
CA ALA A 201 9.07 -4.22 12.54
C ALA A 201 9.45 -4.96 13.81
N TYR A 202 8.91 -4.49 14.91
CA TYR A 202 8.90 -5.20 16.19
C TYR A 202 7.58 -5.95 16.33
N MET A 203 7.66 -7.24 16.67
CA MET A 203 6.54 -8.14 16.84
C MET A 203 6.34 -8.44 18.33
N PHE A 204 5.15 -8.08 18.82
CA PHE A 204 4.66 -8.35 20.15
C PHE A 204 3.98 -9.73 20.20
N GLY A 205 4.03 -10.37 21.37
CA GLY A 205 3.59 -11.75 21.55
C GLY A 205 4.79 -12.71 21.60
N GLY A 206 4.72 -13.66 22.52
CA GLY A 206 5.72 -14.72 22.68
C GLY A 206 5.45 -15.85 21.69
N ARG A 207 6.37 -16.80 21.63
CA ARG A 207 6.13 -18.11 21.02
C ARG A 207 5.52 -19.05 22.04
#